data_AF-X6G786-F1
#
_entry.id   AF-X6G786-F1
#
_cell.length_a   1.000
_cell.length_b   1.000
_cell.length_c   1.000
_cell.angle_alpha   90.00
_cell.angle_beta   90.00
_cell.angle_gamma   90.00
#
_symmetry.space_group_name_H-M   'P 1'
#
loop_
_entity.id
_entity.type
_entity.pdbx_description
1 polymer ?
#
loop_
_entity_poly.entity_id
_entity_poly.type
_entity_poly.pdbx_seq_one_letter_code
_entity_poly.pdbx_strand_id
1 'polypeptide(L)' 'MGQTDLDPNFVVQEAARFIVETPKAQRPRPAIVELRERYPLDLQGACEAVRLANLIRAGGVDAAA' A
#
# COMPACT_ATOMS: atom_id res chain seq x y z
N MET A 1 -22.05 15.29 4.22
CA MET A 1 -20.67 14.76 4.20
C MET A 1 -20.81 13.26 4.08
N GLY A 2 -20.54 12.70 2.90
CA GLY A 2 -20.65 11.25 2.67
C GLY A 2 -19.39 10.56 3.14
N GLN A 3 -19.52 9.59 4.03
CA GLN A 3 -18.45 8.65 4.32
C GLN A 3 -18.25 7.82 3.05
N THR A 4 -17.14 8.01 2.34
CA THR A 4 -16.76 7.13 1.24
C THR A 4 -16.32 5.82 1.89
N ASP A 5 -17.18 4.81 1.81
CA ASP A 5 -16.87 3.45 2.25
C ASP A 5 -15.86 2.87 1.27
N LEU A 6 -14.60 3.19 1.48
CA LEU A 6 -13.50 2.58 0.76
C LEU A 6 -13.33 1.20 1.37
N ASP A 7 -13.66 0.17 0.60
CA ASP A 7 -13.31 -1.21 0.96
C ASP A 7 -11.86 -1.23 1.48
N PRO A 8 -11.60 -1.73 2.69
CA PRO A 8 -10.24 -1.74 3.27
C PRO A 8 -9.21 -2.35 2.33
N ASN A 9 -9.66 -3.33 1.52
CA ASN A 9 -8.88 -3.98 0.48
C ASN A 9 -8.42 -3.01 -0.63
N PHE A 10 -9.21 -2.01 -0.99
CA PHE A 10 -8.85 -1.02 -2.01
C PHE A 10 -7.75 -0.07 -1.52
N VAL A 11 -7.87 0.43 -0.28
CA VAL A 11 -6.86 1.34 0.31
C VAL A 11 -5.51 0.64 0.46
N VAL A 12 -5.53 -0.63 0.86
CA VAL A 12 -4.32 -1.47 0.95
C VAL A 12 -3.68 -1.68 -0.43
N GLN A 13 -4.46 -1.90 -1.48
CA GLN A 13 -3.96 -2.04 -2.85
C GLN A 13 -3.30 -0.75 -3.37
N GLU A 14 -3.95 0.40 -3.19
CA GLU A 14 -3.39 1.70 -3.59
C GLU A 14 -2.12 2.05 -2.81
N ALA A 15 -2.10 1.77 -1.51
CA ALA A 15 -0.90 1.92 -0.68
C ALA A 15 0.25 1.00 -1.15
N ALA A 16 -0.05 -0.24 -1.50
CA ALA A 16 0.92 -1.18 -2.05
C ALA A 16 1.48 -0.69 -3.39
N ARG A 17 0.60 -0.21 -4.28
CA ARG A 17 0.96 0.37 -5.58
C ARG A 17 1.93 1.54 -5.44
N PHE A 18 1.65 2.48 -4.52
CA PHE A 18 2.57 3.57 -4.21
C PHE A 18 3.97 3.08 -3.81
N ILE A 19 4.05 2.03 -2.97
CA ILE A 19 5.34 1.45 -2.56
C ILE A 19 6.07 0.84 -3.76
N VAL A 20 5.35 0.19 -4.68
CA VAL A 20 5.91 -0.43 -5.90
C VAL A 20 6.44 0.64 -6.86
N GLU A 21 5.59 1.62 -7.19
CA GLU A 21 5.86 2.67 -8.18
C GLU A 21 6.86 3.72 -7.69
N THR A 22 6.98 3.93 -6.37
CA THR A 22 7.88 4.93 -5.80
C THR A 22 9.18 4.29 -5.27
N PRO A 23 10.34 4.56 -5.89
CA PRO A 23 11.63 4.05 -5.43
C PRO A 23 11.95 4.47 -3.99
N LYS A 24 12.70 3.64 -3.25
CA LYS A 24 13.04 3.93 -1.85
C LYS A 24 13.83 5.24 -1.68
N ALA A 25 14.67 5.59 -2.66
CA ALA A 25 15.41 6.86 -2.66
C ALA A 25 14.49 8.10 -2.62
N GLN A 26 13.26 8.00 -3.11
CA GLN A 26 12.26 9.07 -3.12
C GLN A 26 11.29 8.98 -1.92
N ARG A 27 11.44 7.97 -1.06
CA ARG A 27 10.64 7.78 0.17
C ARG A 27 11.53 7.99 1.39
N PRO A 28 11.73 9.24 1.82
CA PRO A 28 12.68 9.58 2.89
C PRO A 28 12.26 8.97 4.24
N ARG A 29 10.96 8.71 4.45
CA ARG A 29 10.43 8.18 5.70
C ARG A 29 10.34 6.65 5.70
N PRO A 30 10.26 6.03 6.89
CA PRO A 30 9.92 4.60 7.00
C PRO A 30 8.58 4.31 6.34
N ALA A 31 8.47 3.18 5.63
CA ALA A 31 7.29 2.86 4.80
C ALA A 31 5.98 2.85 5.60
N ILE A 32 5.96 2.24 6.80
CA ILE A 32 4.76 2.17 7.62
C ILE A 32 4.29 3.56 8.08
N VAL A 33 5.24 4.44 8.44
CA VAL A 33 4.91 5.83 8.83
C VAL A 33 4.36 6.61 7.64
N GLU A 34 5.02 6.51 6.49
CA GLU A 34 4.61 7.18 5.26
C GLU A 34 3.20 6.76 4.81
N LEU A 35 2.90 5.45 4.89
CA LEU A 35 1.61 4.92 4.46
C LEU A 35 0.47 5.36 5.37
N ARG A 36 0.68 5.36 6.69
CA ARG A 36 -0.35 5.76 7.66
C ARG A 36 -0.67 7.26 7.65
N GLU A 37 0.24 8.08 7.12
CA GLU A 37 -0.01 9.51 6.95
C GLU A 37 -0.69 9.84 5.62
N ARG A 38 -0.43 9.03 4.57
CA ARG A 38 -1.01 9.24 3.23
C ARG A 38 -2.39 8.60 3.06
N TYR A 39 -2.61 7.48 3.73
CA TYR A 39 -3.80 6.66 3.57
C TYR A 39 -4.49 6.47 4.93
N PRO A 40 -5.82 6.31 4.95
CA PRO A 40 -6.58 6.02 6.17
C PRO A 40 -6.38 4.55 6.61
N LEU A 41 -5.12 4.16 6.87
CA LEU A 41 -4.72 2.82 7.29
C LEU A 41 -4.28 2.82 8.74
N ASP A 42 -4.63 1.75 9.45
CA ASP A 42 -4.02 1.42 10.73
C ASP A 42 -2.66 0.71 10.53
N LEU A 43 -2.03 0.28 11.62
CA LEU A 43 -0.74 -0.41 11.55
C LEU A 43 -0.84 -1.73 10.76
N GLN A 44 -1.95 -2.46 10.90
CA GLN A 44 -2.14 -3.74 10.25
C GLN A 44 -2.27 -3.56 8.73
N GLY A 45 -3.12 -2.62 8.28
CA GLY A 45 -3.29 -2.30 6.87
C GLY A 45 -2.02 -1.77 6.22
N ALA A 46 -1.21 -0.98 6.93
CA ALA A 46 0.09 -0.54 6.44
C ALA A 46 1.08 -1.70 6.28
N CYS A 47 1.12 -2.64 7.22
CA CYS A 47 1.94 -3.86 7.10
C CYS A 47 1.47 -4.72 5.93
N GLU A 48 0.16 -4.84 5.72
CA GLU A 48 -0.43 -5.60 4.63
C GLU A 48 -0.08 -4.98 3.26
N ALA A 49 -0.16 -3.66 3.13
CA ALA A 49 0.24 -2.95 1.92
C ALA A 49 1.73 -3.17 1.58
N VAL A 50 2.61 -3.17 2.58
CA VAL A 50 4.04 -3.48 2.38
C VAL A 50 4.23 -4.94 1.95
N ARG A 51 3.50 -5.89 2.58
CA ARG A 51 3.53 -7.30 2.18
C ARG A 51 3.09 -7.48 0.73
N LEU A 52 1.97 -6.87 0.35
CA LEU A 52 1.43 -6.90 -1.01
C LEU A 52 2.41 -6.31 -2.03
N ALA A 53 3.02 -5.16 -1.73
CA ALA A 53 4.02 -4.56 -2.60
C ALA A 53 5.24 -5.46 -2.84
N ASN A 54 5.69 -6.20 -1.82
CA ASN A 54 6.77 -7.16 -1.95
C ASN A 54 6.37 -8.39 -2.78
N LEU A 55 5.13 -8.87 -2.65
CA LEU A 55 4.59 -9.95 -3.49
C LEU A 55 4.53 -9.54 -4.96
N ILE A 56 4.07 -8.32 -5.25
CA ILE A 56 4.02 -7.77 -6.61
C ILE A 56 5.44 -7.76 -7.21
N ARG A 57 6.43 -7.27 -6.47
CA ARG A 57 7.84 -7.22 -6.92
C ARG A 57 8.47 -8.58 -7.14
N ALA A 58 8.09 -9.57 -6.33
CA ALA A 58 8.60 -10.93 -6.44
C ALA A 58 8.02 -11.70 -7.65
N GLY A 59 7.12 -11.08 -8.43
CA GLY A 59 6.39 -11.77 -9.50
C GLY A 59 5.32 -12.73 -8.98
N GLY A 60 4.97 -12.66 -7.68
CA GLY A 60 3.94 -13.50 -7.06
C GLY A 60 2.51 -13.11 -7.41
N VAL A 61 2.35 -12.08 -8.22
CA VAL A 61 1.12 -11.79 -8.94
C VAL A 61 1.40 -12.12 -10.40
N ASP A 62 1.14 -13.37 -10.80
CA ASP A 62 0.67 -13.55 -12.16
C ASP A 62 -0.59 -12.69 -12.26
N ALA A 63 -0.47 -11.59 -13.00
CA ALA A 63 -1.59 -10.73 -13.36
C ALA A 63 -2.53 -11.56 -14.24
N ALA A 64 -3.32 -12.43 -13.61
CA ALA A 64 -4.33 -13.22 -14.25
C ALA A 64 -5.59 -12.38 -14.45
N ALA A 65 -5.94 -12.24 -15.74
CA ALA A 65 -7.23 -11.86 -16.33
C ALA A 65 -7.60 -10.36 -16.36
#